data_AF-A0A2H3E0L1-F1
#
_entry.id   AF-A0A2H3E0L1-F1
#
_cell.length_a   1.000
_cell.length_b   1.000
_cell.length_c   1.000
_cell.angle_alpha   90.00
_cell.angle_beta   90.00
_cell.angle_gamma   90.00
#
_symmetry.space_group_name_H-M   'P 1'
#
loop_
_entity.id
_entity.type
_entity.pdbx_description
1 polymer ?
#
loop_
_entity_poly.entity_id
_entity_poly.type
_entity_poly.pdbx_seq_one_letter_code
_entity_poly.pdbx_strand_id
1 'polypeptide(L)'
;MQSSQYSLGSIPAHSRHSSRSTYPSFLSVHDTLLLQLNCAWRGLADSFRWDRAVSAVAYDAELRANVFKSMMLNSLSLTSIYTFDFLLQPLVRDQQKWLHRNVGWFYQLLWLFPVVSVSLYLNSSWCTTIARRTYTIQHGNRALAQQTGSTYTGMLTAIATSAYRAVMVFTSVVVSFALGYIPYVGPVIGFLFLCWVDSYYCFEFLWIARGMSLSRRIRYLEERWAYYLAFGLPSASLCTFGSGLANAALFALIFPAFIIMAMYASPVPVDPYSPVNNTTKSRNTSDHTDTIKHPSPFVPIRIPVFAIVLFINDAIVKVLSVRGHSTGRNRAFSDATENAEEGTMEMNTFSSLSQPTRRFKINSRKRD
;
A
#
# COMPACT_ATOMS: atom_id res chain seq x y z
N MET A 1 65.98 -53.64 24.43
CA MET A 1 65.31 -52.61 25.26
C MET A 1 64.96 -51.45 24.35
N GLN A 2 63.73 -51.39 23.87
CA GLN A 2 63.24 -50.31 23.03
C GLN A 2 61.86 -49.93 23.57
N SER A 3 61.84 -48.86 24.35
CA SER A 3 60.66 -48.30 25.00
C SER A 3 59.92 -47.40 24.02
N SER A 4 58.84 -47.91 23.45
CA SER A 4 57.90 -47.14 22.63
C SER A 4 57.09 -46.19 23.50
N GLN A 5 57.35 -44.89 23.37
CA GLN A 5 56.46 -43.83 23.85
C GLN A 5 55.20 -43.80 22.98
N TYR A 6 54.04 -44.13 23.56
CA TYR A 6 52.75 -43.87 22.94
C TYR A 6 52.43 -42.38 23.07
N SER A 7 52.58 -41.65 21.97
CA SER A 7 52.12 -40.27 21.85
C SER A 7 50.59 -40.26 21.82
N LEU A 8 49.97 -39.65 22.83
CA LEU A 8 48.53 -39.46 22.92
C LEU A 8 48.10 -38.49 21.82
N GLY A 9 47.51 -39.00 20.74
CA GLY A 9 46.96 -38.19 19.67
C GLY A 9 45.92 -37.21 20.21
N SER A 10 46.20 -35.91 20.11
CA SER A 10 45.27 -34.84 20.43
C SER A 10 44.03 -34.94 19.53
N ILE A 11 42.89 -35.24 20.13
CA ILE A 11 41.58 -35.19 19.47
C ILE A 11 41.36 -33.76 18.97
N PRO A 12 41.07 -33.53 17.67
CA PRO A 12 40.74 -32.19 17.19
C PRO A 12 39.48 -31.72 17.93
N ALA A 13 39.57 -30.54 18.55
CA ALA A 13 38.46 -29.93 19.26
C ALA A 13 37.31 -29.69 18.26
N HIS A 14 36.33 -30.60 18.23
CA HIS A 14 35.05 -30.32 17.60
C HIS A 14 34.52 -29.01 18.20
N SER A 15 34.35 -28.01 17.34
CA SER A 15 33.66 -26.77 17.64
C SER A 15 32.31 -27.11 18.29
N ARG A 16 32.24 -26.96 19.61
CA ARG A 16 31.00 -27.17 20.38
C ARG A 16 30.01 -26.09 19.96
N HIS A 17 29.24 -26.34 18.91
CA HIS A 17 28.04 -25.56 18.61
C HIS A 17 27.10 -25.71 19.82
N SER A 18 27.00 -24.64 20.60
CA SER A 18 26.09 -24.58 21.73
C SER A 18 24.67 -24.75 21.20
N SER A 19 23.86 -25.68 21.74
CA SER A 19 22.46 -25.85 21.34
C SER A 19 21.63 -24.56 21.48
N ARG A 20 22.14 -23.57 22.25
CA ARG A 20 21.58 -22.22 22.35
C ARG A 20 21.70 -21.42 21.05
N SER A 21 22.70 -21.69 20.19
CA SER A 21 22.82 -21.03 18.88
C SER A 21 21.80 -21.54 17.84
N THR A 22 21.02 -22.58 18.18
CA THR A 22 19.93 -23.09 17.33
C THR A 22 18.63 -22.32 17.56
N TYR A 23 18.48 -21.61 18.68
CA TYR A 23 17.28 -20.85 18.95
C TYR A 23 17.29 -19.50 18.22
N PRO A 24 16.14 -19.08 17.64
CA PRO A 24 16.02 -17.75 17.07
C PRO A 24 16.29 -16.69 18.13
N SER A 25 17.13 -15.71 17.78
CA SER A 25 17.40 -14.58 18.65
C SER A 25 16.34 -13.50 18.43
N PHE A 26 15.83 -12.93 19.52
CA PHE A 26 14.78 -11.91 19.48
C PHE A 26 15.28 -10.57 20.00
N LEU A 27 14.76 -9.49 19.43
CA LEU A 27 14.89 -8.16 19.99
C LEU A 27 14.11 -8.03 21.30
N SER A 28 14.56 -7.11 22.16
CA SER A 28 13.76 -6.73 23.32
C SER A 28 12.44 -6.08 22.85
N VAL A 29 11.41 -6.15 23.71
CA VAL A 29 10.10 -5.53 23.41
C VAL A 29 10.27 -4.03 23.17
N HIS A 30 11.10 -3.36 23.97
CA HIS A 30 11.39 -1.94 23.84
C HIS A 30 12.05 -1.61 22.49
N ASP A 31 13.07 -2.37 22.08
CA ASP A 31 13.75 -2.14 20.80
C ASP A 31 12.82 -2.42 19.61
N THR A 32 11.94 -3.40 19.76
CA THR A 32 10.92 -3.71 18.75
C THR A 32 9.89 -2.59 18.64
N LEU A 33 9.44 -2.01 19.76
CA LEU A 33 8.52 -0.87 19.77
C LEU A 33 9.18 0.39 19.17
N LEU A 34 10.44 0.68 19.53
CA LEU A 34 11.19 1.78 18.93
C LEU A 34 11.38 1.60 17.43
N LEU A 35 11.64 0.37 16.98
CA LEU A 35 11.71 0.04 15.56
C LEU A 35 10.38 0.37 14.86
N GLN A 36 9.25 -0.09 15.39
CA GLN A 36 7.93 0.19 14.81
C GLN A 36 7.60 1.69 14.83
N LEU A 37 7.97 2.41 15.89
CA LEU A 37 7.85 3.87 15.97
C LEU A 37 8.69 4.58 14.91
N ASN A 38 9.91 4.12 14.65
CA ASN A 38 10.76 4.67 13.59
C ASN A 38 10.18 4.38 12.20
N CYS A 39 9.63 3.18 12.00
CA CYS A 39 8.89 2.83 10.78
C CYS A 39 7.66 3.73 10.59
N ALA A 40 6.87 3.94 11.64
CA ALA A 40 5.75 4.87 11.63
C ALA A 40 6.21 6.32 11.32
N TRP A 41 7.27 6.79 11.98
CA TRP A 41 7.82 8.13 11.73
C TRP A 41 8.26 8.31 10.28
N ARG A 42 8.91 7.32 9.68
CA ARG A 42 9.28 7.34 8.26
C ARG A 42 8.07 7.34 7.35
N GLY A 43 7.02 6.57 7.66
CA GLY A 43 5.76 6.58 6.94
C GLY A 43 5.08 7.95 6.97
N LEU A 44 5.04 8.56 8.16
CA LEU A 44 4.52 9.91 8.34
C LEU A 44 5.37 10.94 7.58
N ALA A 45 6.69 10.89 7.69
CA ALA A 45 7.58 11.80 6.97
C ALA A 45 7.38 11.69 5.45
N ASP A 46 7.24 10.48 4.91
CA ASP A 46 6.99 10.25 3.48
C ASP A 46 5.62 10.78 3.02
N SER A 47 4.60 10.76 3.90
CA SER A 47 3.28 11.32 3.60
C SER A 47 3.23 12.86 3.52
N PHE A 48 4.26 13.54 4.03
CA PHE A 48 4.40 15.00 3.97
C PHE A 48 5.40 15.48 2.91
N ARG A 49 5.83 14.61 1.99
CA ARG A 49 6.80 14.95 0.93
C ARG A 49 6.17 15.62 -0.28
N TRP A 50 5.48 16.72 -0.01
CA TRP A 50 4.85 17.56 -1.01
C TRP A 50 5.88 18.17 -1.98
N ASP A 51 7.14 18.33 -1.54
CA ASP A 51 8.26 18.74 -2.37
C ASP A 51 8.39 17.85 -3.63
N ARG A 52 8.27 16.52 -3.45
CA ARG A 52 8.37 15.55 -4.54
C ARG A 52 7.14 15.56 -5.44
N ALA A 53 5.95 15.66 -4.84
CA ALA A 53 4.70 15.70 -5.60
C ALA A 53 4.64 16.94 -6.50
N VAL A 54 4.90 18.12 -5.93
CA VAL A 54 4.90 19.39 -6.66
C VAL A 54 5.98 19.40 -7.73
N SER A 55 7.19 18.93 -7.41
CA SER A 55 8.26 18.84 -8.40
C SER A 55 7.89 17.93 -9.57
N ALA A 56 7.38 16.72 -9.31
CA ALA A 56 6.97 15.80 -10.36
C ALA A 56 5.91 16.42 -11.28
N VAL A 57 4.92 17.11 -10.71
CA VAL A 57 3.86 17.80 -11.44
C VAL A 57 4.38 19.00 -12.23
N ALA A 58 5.37 19.73 -11.70
CA ALA A 58 5.96 20.88 -12.40
C ALA A 58 6.78 20.46 -13.61
N TYR A 59 7.54 19.35 -13.51
CA TYR A 59 8.47 18.90 -14.54
C TYR A 59 7.81 18.12 -15.70
N ASP A 60 6.71 17.38 -15.46
CA ASP A 60 6.06 16.58 -16.49
C ASP A 60 4.68 17.14 -16.89
N ALA A 61 4.54 17.55 -18.15
CA ALA A 61 3.32 18.17 -18.66
C ALA A 61 2.12 17.21 -18.73
N GLU A 62 2.36 15.91 -18.94
CA GLU A 62 1.32 14.88 -18.97
C GLU A 62 0.81 14.62 -17.55
N LEU A 63 1.71 14.54 -16.58
CA LEU A 63 1.37 14.43 -15.16
C LEU A 63 0.55 15.64 -14.72
N ARG A 64 0.99 16.85 -15.08
CA ARG A 64 0.29 18.10 -14.78
C ARG A 64 -1.12 18.12 -15.35
N ALA A 65 -1.30 17.74 -16.61
CA ALA A 65 -2.61 17.72 -17.24
C ALA A 65 -3.57 16.75 -16.55
N ASN A 66 -3.10 15.56 -16.17
CA ASN A 66 -3.93 14.55 -15.51
C ASN A 66 -4.28 14.92 -14.06
N VAL A 67 -3.32 15.46 -13.31
CA VAL A 67 -3.58 15.99 -11.96
C VAL A 67 -4.56 17.16 -12.01
N PHE A 68 -4.39 18.08 -12.96
CA PHE A 68 -5.30 19.21 -13.12
C PHE A 68 -6.72 18.78 -13.49
N LYS A 69 -6.89 17.80 -14.40
CA LYS A 69 -8.19 17.22 -14.73
C LYS A 69 -8.87 16.62 -13.51
N SER A 70 -8.13 15.85 -12.72
CA SER A 70 -8.64 15.27 -11.47
C SER A 70 -9.04 16.35 -10.46
N MET A 71 -8.19 17.35 -10.23
CA MET A 71 -8.50 18.46 -9.32
C MET A 71 -9.73 19.26 -9.76
N MET A 72 -9.85 19.58 -11.05
CA MET A 72 -11.02 20.29 -11.58
C MET A 72 -12.30 19.48 -11.41
N LEU A 73 -12.29 18.19 -11.74
CA LEU A 73 -13.45 17.33 -11.61
C LEU A 73 -13.89 17.19 -10.14
N ASN A 74 -12.94 16.95 -9.24
CA ASN A 74 -13.23 16.76 -7.82
C ASN A 74 -13.63 18.08 -7.14
N SER A 75 -13.05 19.21 -7.53
CA SER A 75 -13.47 20.53 -7.05
C SER A 75 -14.87 20.88 -7.52
N LEU A 76 -15.21 20.60 -8.78
CA LEU A 76 -16.56 20.79 -9.32
C LEU A 76 -17.57 19.91 -8.57
N SER A 77 -17.20 18.65 -8.30
CA SER A 77 -18.02 17.71 -7.54
C SER A 77 -18.25 18.22 -6.11
N LEU A 78 -17.21 18.68 -5.43
CA LEU A 78 -17.29 19.22 -4.08
C LEU A 78 -18.17 20.49 -4.03
N THR A 79 -17.98 21.40 -4.97
CA THR A 79 -18.82 22.61 -5.13
C THR A 79 -20.27 22.22 -5.38
N SER A 80 -20.54 21.23 -6.23
CA SER A 80 -21.89 20.73 -6.48
C SER A 80 -22.54 20.15 -5.23
N ILE A 81 -21.80 19.37 -4.43
CA ILE A 81 -22.30 18.76 -3.19
C ILE A 81 -22.65 19.85 -2.17
N TYR A 82 -21.73 20.78 -1.90
CA TYR A 82 -21.98 21.84 -0.92
C TYR A 82 -23.01 22.88 -1.38
N THR A 83 -23.08 23.18 -2.68
CA THR A 83 -24.13 24.06 -3.21
C THR A 83 -25.49 23.41 -3.04
N PHE A 84 -25.60 22.10 -3.26
CA PHE A 84 -26.84 21.35 -3.02
C PHE A 84 -27.23 21.38 -1.53
N ASP A 85 -26.29 21.08 -0.63
CA ASP A 85 -26.54 21.09 0.82
C ASP A 85 -26.92 22.49 1.31
N PHE A 86 -26.27 23.55 0.82
CA PHE A 86 -26.55 24.92 1.27
C PHE A 86 -27.83 25.51 0.65
N LEU A 87 -28.18 25.16 -0.59
CA LEU A 87 -29.28 25.80 -1.32
C LEU A 87 -30.61 25.03 -1.20
N LEU A 88 -30.58 23.69 -1.21
CA LEU A 88 -31.81 22.88 -1.18
C LEU A 88 -32.26 22.52 0.23
N GLN A 89 -31.35 22.35 1.18
CA GLN A 89 -31.73 22.03 2.56
C GLN A 89 -32.58 23.14 3.24
N PRO A 90 -32.32 24.45 3.03
CA PRO A 90 -33.22 25.49 3.53
C PRO A 90 -34.48 25.69 2.67
N LEU A 91 -34.42 25.47 1.35
CA LEU A 91 -35.53 25.75 0.43
C LEU A 91 -36.66 24.69 0.47
N VAL A 92 -36.34 23.45 0.86
CA VAL A 92 -37.32 22.34 0.93
C VAL A 92 -37.83 22.12 2.37
N ARG A 93 -37.30 22.85 3.37
CA ARG A 93 -37.70 22.74 4.79
C ARG A 93 -39.19 23.07 5.02
N ASP A 94 -39.81 23.82 4.12
CA ASP A 94 -41.20 24.30 4.22
C ASP A 94 -42.22 23.57 3.30
N GLN A 95 -41.83 22.53 2.56
CA GLN A 95 -42.72 21.84 1.60
C GLN A 95 -43.00 20.36 1.94
N GLN A 96 -44.17 19.87 1.50
CA GLN A 96 -44.78 18.58 1.87
C GLN A 96 -43.81 17.37 1.95
N LYS A 97 -43.84 16.69 3.10
CA LYS A 97 -43.01 15.52 3.48
C LYS A 97 -42.94 14.38 2.44
N TRP A 98 -43.92 14.27 1.53
CA TRP A 98 -43.98 13.25 0.47
C TRP A 98 -43.11 13.59 -0.73
N LEU A 99 -43.14 14.85 -1.20
CA LEU A 99 -42.26 15.33 -2.29
C LEU A 99 -40.80 15.28 -1.85
N HIS A 100 -40.52 15.68 -0.60
CA HIS A 100 -39.17 15.68 -0.04
C HIS A 100 -38.53 14.28 0.00
N ARG A 101 -39.32 13.24 0.27
CA ARG A 101 -38.84 11.85 0.37
C ARG A 101 -38.66 11.19 -0.99
N ASN A 102 -39.60 11.36 -1.92
CA ASN A 102 -39.50 10.77 -3.24
C ASN A 102 -38.49 11.50 -4.13
N VAL A 103 -38.52 12.84 -4.17
CA VAL A 103 -37.58 13.63 -4.98
C VAL A 103 -36.14 13.49 -4.47
N GLY A 104 -35.94 13.42 -3.15
CA GLY A 104 -34.61 13.18 -2.56
C GLY A 104 -34.04 11.82 -2.98
N TRP A 105 -34.85 10.76 -2.97
CA TRP A 105 -34.42 9.42 -3.36
C TRP A 105 -34.15 9.31 -4.87
N PHE A 106 -35.01 9.91 -5.70
CA PHE A 106 -34.80 10.00 -7.16
C PHE A 106 -33.53 10.78 -7.48
N TYR A 107 -33.26 11.91 -6.82
CA TYR A 107 -32.05 12.70 -7.03
C TYR A 107 -30.79 11.93 -6.59
N GLN A 108 -30.83 11.29 -5.42
CA GLN A 108 -29.72 10.45 -4.96
C GLN A 108 -29.43 9.32 -5.95
N LEU A 109 -30.45 8.59 -6.40
CA LEU A 109 -30.30 7.39 -7.22
C LEU A 109 -30.01 7.68 -8.71
N LEU A 110 -30.69 8.65 -9.33
CA LEU A 110 -30.57 8.94 -10.77
C LEU A 110 -29.55 10.02 -11.11
N TRP A 111 -29.15 10.87 -10.14
CA TRP A 111 -28.18 11.93 -10.39
C TRP A 111 -26.89 11.72 -9.62
N LEU A 112 -26.93 11.65 -8.30
CA LEU A 112 -25.70 11.54 -7.50
C LEU A 112 -24.95 10.24 -7.76
N PHE A 113 -25.62 9.09 -7.75
CA PHE A 113 -24.96 7.79 -8.00
C PHE A 113 -24.25 7.73 -9.36
N PRO A 114 -24.89 8.08 -10.50
CA PRO A 114 -24.22 8.11 -11.79
C PRO A 114 -23.08 9.12 -11.87
N VAL A 115 -23.28 10.34 -11.38
CA VAL A 115 -22.25 11.40 -11.39
C VAL A 115 -21.04 10.97 -10.58
N VAL A 116 -21.25 10.40 -9.39
CA VAL A 116 -20.18 9.88 -8.52
C VAL A 116 -19.51 8.66 -9.16
N SER A 117 -20.26 7.78 -9.81
CA SER A 117 -19.68 6.60 -10.47
C SER A 117 -18.79 6.99 -11.64
N VAL A 118 -19.25 7.93 -12.49
CA VAL A 118 -18.45 8.45 -13.61
C VAL A 118 -17.24 9.22 -13.09
N SER A 119 -17.39 10.01 -12.03
CA SER A 119 -16.26 10.77 -11.48
C SER A 119 -15.20 9.86 -10.87
N LEU A 120 -15.61 8.81 -10.13
CA LEU A 120 -14.70 7.80 -9.60
C LEU A 120 -13.98 7.04 -10.72
N TYR A 121 -14.69 6.66 -11.78
CA TYR A 121 -14.08 5.96 -12.91
C TYR A 121 -13.03 6.82 -13.62
N LEU A 122 -13.36 8.08 -13.94
CA LEU A 122 -12.43 9.02 -14.57
C LEU A 122 -11.24 9.30 -13.66
N ASN A 123 -11.48 9.51 -12.37
CA ASN A 123 -10.42 9.76 -11.40
C ASN A 123 -9.47 8.55 -11.28
N SER A 124 -10.01 7.33 -11.23
CA SER A 124 -9.21 6.09 -11.22
C SER A 124 -8.39 5.93 -12.50
N SER A 125 -8.95 6.28 -13.67
CA SER A 125 -8.24 6.22 -14.95
C SER A 125 -7.06 7.20 -14.98
N TRP A 126 -7.28 8.46 -14.60
CA TRP A 126 -6.20 9.45 -14.54
C TRP A 126 -5.15 9.10 -13.49
N CYS A 127 -5.55 8.60 -12.31
CA CYS A 127 -4.64 8.11 -11.29
C CYS A 127 -3.77 6.95 -11.78
N THR A 128 -4.34 6.04 -12.58
CA THR A 128 -3.59 4.95 -13.22
C THR A 128 -2.53 5.50 -14.19
N THR A 129 -2.89 6.49 -15.00
CA THR A 129 -1.94 7.14 -15.92
C THR A 129 -0.84 7.90 -15.19
N ILE A 130 -1.20 8.66 -14.15
CA ILE A 130 -0.25 9.37 -13.26
C ILE A 130 0.73 8.37 -12.68
N ALA A 131 0.23 7.30 -12.08
CA ALA A 131 1.04 6.24 -11.50
C ALA A 131 2.01 5.62 -12.52
N ARG A 132 1.50 5.24 -13.70
CA ARG A 132 2.29 4.65 -14.77
C ARG A 132 3.41 5.59 -15.20
N ARG A 133 3.10 6.88 -15.38
CA ARG A 133 4.06 7.89 -15.79
C ARG A 133 5.12 8.14 -14.73
N THR A 134 4.73 8.35 -13.47
CA THR A 134 5.67 8.52 -12.35
C THR A 134 6.60 7.32 -12.23
N TYR A 135 6.07 6.10 -12.37
CA TYR A 135 6.87 4.89 -12.36
C TYR A 135 7.90 4.82 -13.50
N THR A 136 7.51 5.22 -14.73
CA THR A 136 8.43 5.28 -15.88
C THR A 136 9.53 6.31 -15.71
N ILE A 137 9.24 7.45 -15.09
CA ILE A 137 10.24 8.49 -14.80
C ILE A 137 11.28 7.97 -13.79
N GLN A 138 10.83 7.17 -12.82
CA GLN A 138 11.68 6.66 -11.75
C GLN A 138 12.52 5.43 -12.15
N HIS A 139 11.95 4.49 -12.90
CA HIS A 139 12.59 3.20 -13.22
C HIS A 139 12.95 3.04 -14.71
N GLY A 140 12.59 4.01 -15.56
CA GLY A 140 12.81 3.99 -17.00
C GLY A 140 11.76 3.18 -17.79
N ASN A 141 11.78 3.31 -19.12
CA ASN A 141 10.80 2.67 -20.02
C ASN A 141 10.82 1.14 -20.01
N ARG A 142 11.95 0.51 -19.66
CA ARG A 142 12.09 -0.96 -19.66
C ARG A 142 11.23 -1.65 -18.59
N ALA A 143 11.03 -1.01 -17.45
CA ALA A 143 10.21 -1.54 -16.35
C ALA A 143 8.72 -1.65 -16.72
N LEU A 144 8.26 -0.86 -17.69
CA LEU A 144 6.87 -0.88 -18.16
C LEU A 144 6.59 -2.02 -19.16
N ALA A 145 7.59 -2.40 -19.96
CA ALA A 145 7.45 -3.46 -20.96
C ALA A 145 7.18 -4.83 -20.31
N GLN A 146 7.71 -5.07 -19.10
CA GLN A 146 7.40 -6.26 -18.30
C GLN A 146 5.95 -6.33 -17.81
N GLN A 147 5.24 -5.20 -17.70
CA GLN A 147 3.83 -5.17 -17.26
C GLN A 147 2.84 -5.49 -18.40
N THR A 148 3.20 -5.20 -19.65
CA THR A 148 2.34 -5.32 -20.83
C THR A 148 2.50 -6.65 -21.59
N GLY A 149 2.99 -7.70 -20.93
CA GLY A 149 2.98 -9.06 -21.47
C GLY A 149 1.55 -9.50 -21.82
N SER A 150 1.15 -9.24 -23.06
CA SER A 150 -0.17 -9.52 -23.64
C SER A 150 -0.41 -11.02 -23.63
N THR A 151 -1.14 -11.51 -22.63
CA THR A 151 -1.66 -12.88 -22.58
C THR A 151 -3.03 -12.84 -21.92
N TYR A 152 -3.90 -13.80 -22.23
CA TYR A 152 -5.20 -14.03 -21.59
C TYR A 152 -5.14 -13.99 -20.05
N THR A 153 -4.00 -14.38 -19.49
CA THR A 153 -3.66 -14.23 -18.07
C THR A 153 -3.72 -12.79 -17.56
N GLY A 154 -3.29 -11.81 -18.35
CA GLY A 154 -3.36 -10.37 -18.02
C GLY A 154 -4.79 -9.81 -17.94
N MET A 155 -5.70 -10.33 -18.76
CA MET A 155 -7.12 -9.94 -18.69
C MET A 155 -7.78 -10.54 -17.43
N LEU A 156 -7.50 -11.81 -17.13
CA LEU A 156 -8.00 -12.46 -15.92
C LEU A 156 -7.46 -11.81 -14.64
N THR A 157 -6.19 -11.41 -14.62
CA THR A 157 -5.61 -10.70 -13.46
C THR A 157 -6.19 -9.29 -13.31
N ALA A 158 -6.51 -8.60 -14.41
CA ALA A 158 -7.20 -7.32 -14.36
C ALA A 158 -8.62 -7.45 -13.79
N ILE A 159 -9.39 -8.47 -14.21
CA ILE A 159 -10.73 -8.76 -13.69
C ILE A 159 -10.67 -9.17 -12.21
N ALA A 160 -9.71 -10.02 -11.84
CA ALA A 160 -9.51 -10.38 -10.43
C ALA A 160 -9.20 -9.12 -9.61
N THR A 161 -8.26 -8.28 -10.06
CA THR A 161 -7.88 -7.05 -9.36
C THR A 161 -9.07 -6.10 -9.19
N SER A 162 -9.92 -5.95 -10.20
CA SER A 162 -11.12 -5.10 -10.08
C SER A 162 -12.15 -5.67 -9.12
N ALA A 163 -12.40 -6.98 -9.14
CA ALA A 163 -13.29 -7.65 -8.20
C ALA A 163 -12.79 -7.50 -6.75
N TYR A 164 -11.49 -7.68 -6.53
CA TYR A 164 -10.87 -7.50 -5.21
C TYR A 164 -10.96 -6.06 -4.71
N ARG A 165 -10.77 -5.05 -5.57
CA ARG A 165 -11.00 -3.65 -5.21
C ARG A 165 -12.44 -3.43 -4.76
N ALA A 166 -13.41 -3.97 -5.50
CA ALA A 166 -14.83 -3.85 -5.15
C ALA A 166 -15.15 -4.53 -3.81
N VAL A 167 -14.63 -5.74 -3.58
CA VAL A 167 -14.78 -6.45 -2.30
C VAL A 167 -14.14 -5.63 -1.19
N MET A 168 -12.92 -5.10 -1.38
CA MET A 168 -12.23 -4.28 -0.39
C MET A 168 -13.02 -3.02 -0.02
N VAL A 169 -13.53 -2.26 -1.00
CA VAL A 169 -14.39 -1.10 -0.74
C VAL A 169 -15.62 -1.53 0.07
N PHE A 170 -16.33 -2.55 -0.40
CA PHE A 170 -17.55 -3.02 0.25
C PHE A 170 -17.29 -3.45 1.70
N THR A 171 -16.26 -4.27 1.95
CA THR A 171 -15.90 -4.70 3.29
C THR A 171 -15.45 -3.54 4.17
N SER A 172 -14.76 -2.55 3.60
CA SER A 172 -14.31 -1.38 4.36
C SER A 172 -15.49 -0.53 4.82
N VAL A 173 -16.52 -0.40 3.99
CA VAL A 173 -17.79 0.27 4.35
C VAL A 173 -18.51 -0.51 5.45
N VAL A 174 -18.63 -1.84 5.31
CA VAL A 174 -19.28 -2.69 6.31
C VAL A 174 -18.55 -2.64 7.66
N VAL A 175 -17.22 -2.72 7.66
CA VAL A 175 -16.40 -2.64 8.88
C VAL A 175 -16.54 -1.26 9.53
N SER A 176 -16.48 -0.18 8.73
CA SER A 176 -16.70 1.19 9.24
C SER A 176 -18.07 1.35 9.88
N PHE A 177 -19.12 0.80 9.26
CA PHE A 177 -20.47 0.84 9.80
C PHE A 177 -20.58 0.03 11.10
N ALA A 178 -20.00 -1.17 11.15
CA ALA A 178 -19.97 -2.02 12.33
C ALA A 178 -19.23 -1.35 13.51
N LEU A 179 -18.09 -0.73 13.25
CA LEU A 179 -17.32 0.01 14.25
C LEU A 179 -18.06 1.25 14.76
N GLY A 180 -18.92 1.86 13.94
CA GLY A 180 -19.78 2.97 14.35
C GLY A 180 -20.78 2.62 15.47
N TYR A 181 -21.12 1.34 15.65
CA TYR A 181 -22.00 0.90 16.74
C TYR A 181 -21.30 0.80 18.10
N ILE A 182 -19.97 0.79 18.14
CA ILE A 182 -19.21 0.67 19.39
C ILE A 182 -18.92 2.08 19.93
N PRO A 183 -19.52 2.50 21.05
CA PRO A 183 -19.27 3.83 21.59
C PRO A 183 -17.82 3.98 22.07
N TYR A 184 -17.28 5.20 21.96
CA TYR A 184 -15.93 5.64 22.36
C TYR A 184 -14.75 4.99 21.61
N VAL A 185 -14.65 3.66 21.58
CA VAL A 185 -13.52 2.93 20.98
C VAL A 185 -13.70 2.73 19.47
N GLY A 186 -14.95 2.56 19.02
CA GLY A 186 -15.30 2.33 17.63
C GLY A 186 -14.78 3.40 16.66
N PRO A 187 -14.97 4.71 16.94
CA PRO A 187 -14.45 5.79 16.09
C PRO A 187 -12.93 5.77 15.96
N VAL A 188 -12.21 5.48 17.05
CA VAL A 188 -10.73 5.43 17.04
C VAL A 188 -10.25 4.26 16.18
N ILE A 189 -10.81 3.06 16.39
CA ILE A 189 -10.45 1.88 15.58
C ILE A 189 -10.86 2.09 14.11
N GLY A 190 -12.01 2.70 13.85
CA GLY A 190 -12.48 3.03 12.51
C GLY A 190 -11.55 4.00 11.80
N PHE A 191 -11.04 5.00 12.50
CA PHE A 191 -10.04 5.93 11.97
C PHE A 191 -8.71 5.23 11.65
N LEU A 192 -8.20 4.38 12.54
CA LEU A 192 -6.98 3.60 12.28
C LEU A 192 -7.16 2.65 11.08
N PHE A 193 -8.34 2.03 10.97
CA PHE A 193 -8.69 1.20 9.82
C PHE A 193 -8.72 2.01 8.52
N LEU A 194 -9.32 3.21 8.54
CA LEU A 194 -9.33 4.12 7.41
C LEU A 194 -7.92 4.51 6.97
N CYS A 195 -6.99 4.72 7.90
CA CYS A 195 -5.59 5.00 7.56
C CYS A 195 -4.93 3.87 6.76
N TRP A 196 -5.17 2.60 7.15
CA TRP A 196 -4.67 1.45 6.37
C TRP A 196 -5.32 1.35 5.00
N VAL A 197 -6.62 1.59 4.91
CA VAL A 197 -7.38 1.59 3.65
C VAL A 197 -6.89 2.67 2.69
N ASP A 198 -6.75 3.90 3.16
CA ASP A 198 -6.24 5.04 2.38
C ASP A 198 -4.84 4.77 1.86
N SER A 199 -3.96 4.30 2.75
CA SER A 199 -2.60 3.95 2.37
C SER A 199 -2.58 2.81 1.36
N TYR A 200 -3.42 1.78 1.50
CA TYR A 200 -3.53 0.71 0.51
C TYR A 200 -3.85 1.28 -0.87
N TYR A 201 -4.86 2.13 -0.99
CA TYR A 201 -5.27 2.69 -2.28
C TYR A 201 -4.19 3.56 -2.93
N CYS A 202 -3.41 4.30 -2.13
CA CYS A 202 -2.30 5.11 -2.65
C CYS A 202 -1.17 4.22 -3.19
N PHE A 203 -0.80 3.17 -2.45
CA PHE A 203 0.30 2.28 -2.81
C PHE A 203 -0.07 1.19 -3.82
N GLU A 204 -1.36 0.89 -4.00
CA GLU A 204 -1.81 -0.15 -4.90
C GLU A 204 -1.30 0.09 -6.33
N PHE A 205 -1.30 1.33 -6.79
CA PHE A 205 -0.79 1.67 -8.12
C PHE A 205 0.72 1.42 -8.26
N LEU A 206 1.50 1.68 -7.21
CA LEU A 206 2.93 1.35 -7.19
C LEU A 206 3.13 -0.15 -7.28
N TRP A 207 2.33 -0.91 -6.54
CA TRP A 207 2.45 -2.36 -6.52
C TRP A 207 1.95 -3.04 -7.78
N ILE A 208 0.91 -2.49 -8.42
CA ILE A 208 0.49 -2.87 -9.77
C ILE A 208 1.62 -2.60 -10.75
N ALA A 209 2.27 -1.43 -10.65
CA ALA A 209 3.42 -1.12 -11.49
C ALA A 209 4.63 -2.04 -11.20
N ARG A 210 4.76 -2.57 -9.99
CA ARG A 210 5.76 -3.61 -9.69
C ARG A 210 5.35 -5.01 -10.13
N GLY A 211 4.13 -5.20 -10.65
CA GLY A 211 3.62 -6.51 -11.04
C GLY A 211 3.28 -7.42 -9.86
N MET A 212 3.11 -6.90 -8.65
CA MET A 212 2.79 -7.74 -7.48
C MET A 212 1.37 -8.28 -7.56
N SER A 213 1.17 -9.55 -7.21
CA SER A 213 -0.15 -10.15 -7.01
C SER A 213 -0.90 -9.47 -5.86
N LEU A 214 -2.23 -9.55 -5.84
CA LEU A 214 -3.02 -8.86 -4.83
C LEU A 214 -2.83 -9.44 -3.41
N SER A 215 -2.77 -10.75 -3.25
CA SER A 215 -2.48 -11.38 -1.95
C SER A 215 -1.13 -10.90 -1.41
N ARG A 216 -0.12 -10.76 -2.29
CA ARG A 216 1.19 -10.20 -1.95
C ARG A 216 1.08 -8.72 -1.54
N ARG A 217 0.26 -7.90 -2.21
CA ARG A 217 0.02 -6.49 -1.82
C ARG A 217 -0.54 -6.36 -0.41
N ILE A 218 -1.58 -7.14 -0.09
CA ILE A 218 -2.22 -7.12 1.23
C ILE A 218 -1.21 -7.58 2.28
N ARG A 219 -0.52 -8.70 2.05
CA ARG A 219 0.52 -9.20 2.97
C ARG A 219 1.64 -8.16 3.16
N TYR A 220 2.10 -7.52 2.09
CA TYR A 220 3.16 -6.51 2.14
C TYR A 220 2.77 -5.31 3.01
N LEU A 221 1.50 -4.90 2.97
CA LEU A 221 0.95 -3.86 3.85
C LEU A 221 0.88 -4.34 5.30
N GLU A 222 0.30 -5.52 5.53
CA GLU A 222 0.07 -6.06 6.86
C GLU A 222 1.37 -6.35 7.63
N GLU A 223 2.45 -6.70 6.93
CA GLU A 223 3.79 -6.89 7.49
C GLU A 223 4.53 -5.57 7.79
N ARG A 224 4.07 -4.44 7.22
CA ARG A 224 4.61 -3.08 7.44
C ARG A 224 3.53 -2.15 7.98
N TRP A 225 2.66 -2.72 8.82
CA TRP A 225 1.44 -2.07 9.29
C TRP A 225 1.70 -0.69 9.91
N ALA A 226 2.79 -0.52 10.66
CA ALA A 226 3.12 0.73 11.35
C ALA A 226 3.48 1.86 10.37
N TYR A 227 4.24 1.55 9.32
CA TYR A 227 4.60 2.50 8.27
C TYR A 227 3.35 2.96 7.50
N TYR A 228 2.51 2.03 7.08
CA TYR A 228 1.32 2.33 6.28
C TYR A 228 0.21 3.00 7.08
N LEU A 229 0.07 2.65 8.37
CA LEU A 229 -0.80 3.36 9.29
C LEU A 229 -0.41 4.85 9.30
N ALA A 230 0.87 5.14 9.53
CA ALA A 230 1.35 6.50 9.66
C ALA A 230 1.33 7.28 8.34
N PHE A 231 1.57 6.62 7.21
CA PHE A 231 1.47 7.24 5.89
C PHE A 231 0.02 7.68 5.56
N GLY A 232 -0.96 6.87 5.96
CA GLY A 232 -2.39 7.17 5.74
C GLY A 232 -2.98 8.20 6.71
N LEU A 233 -2.28 8.55 7.80
CA LEU A 233 -2.82 9.47 8.81
C LEU A 233 -3.25 10.83 8.22
N PRO A 234 -2.46 11.52 7.39
CA PRO A 234 -2.85 12.83 6.88
C PRO A 234 -4.03 12.75 5.92
N SER A 235 -4.06 11.74 5.03
CA SER A 235 -5.18 11.56 4.11
C SER A 235 -6.46 11.19 4.84
N ALA A 236 -6.39 10.28 5.81
CA ALA A 236 -7.55 9.86 6.59
C ALA A 236 -8.10 11.00 7.43
N SER A 237 -7.22 11.82 8.03
CA SER A 237 -7.61 13.03 8.78
C SER A 237 -8.39 13.99 7.87
N LEU A 238 -7.90 14.22 6.65
CA LEU A 238 -8.57 15.05 5.65
C LEU A 238 -9.95 14.49 5.27
N CYS A 239 -10.05 13.16 5.14
CA CYS A 239 -11.29 12.48 4.84
C CYS A 239 -12.27 12.47 6.01
N THR A 240 -11.86 12.73 7.25
CA THR A 240 -12.77 12.81 8.40
C THR A 240 -13.33 14.21 8.66
N PHE A 241 -12.82 15.25 8.00
CA PHE A 241 -13.30 16.63 8.21
C PHE A 241 -14.65 16.94 7.53
N GLY A 242 -15.07 16.18 6.54
CA GLY A 242 -16.34 16.40 5.83
C GLY A 242 -17.47 15.48 6.28
N SER A 243 -18.62 15.62 5.62
CA SER A 243 -19.80 14.78 5.82
C SER A 243 -19.98 13.79 4.66
N GLY A 244 -20.06 12.49 4.96
CA GLY A 244 -20.49 11.43 4.03
C GLY A 244 -19.82 11.49 2.65
N LEU A 245 -20.55 11.99 1.64
CA LEU A 245 -20.08 12.08 0.26
C LEU A 245 -18.97 13.11 0.05
N ALA A 246 -18.92 14.17 0.87
CA ALA A 246 -17.84 15.15 0.83
C ALA A 246 -16.48 14.50 1.15
N ASN A 247 -16.46 13.46 1.99
CA ASN A 247 -15.24 12.73 2.34
C ASN A 247 -14.65 12.01 1.14
N ALA A 248 -15.50 11.40 0.31
CA ALA A 248 -15.08 10.75 -0.93
C ALA A 248 -14.52 11.77 -1.95
N ALA A 249 -15.14 12.94 -2.06
CA ALA A 249 -14.66 14.02 -2.93
C ALA A 249 -13.34 14.65 -2.44
N LEU A 250 -13.20 14.85 -1.12
CA LEU A 250 -11.97 15.33 -0.49
C LEU A 250 -10.82 14.34 -0.68
N PHE A 251 -11.07 13.05 -0.45
CA PHE A 251 -10.11 12.00 -0.75
C PHE A 251 -9.68 12.05 -2.22
N ALA A 252 -10.66 12.04 -3.13
CA ALA A 252 -10.40 12.04 -4.57
C ALA A 252 -9.58 13.25 -5.05
N LEU A 253 -9.72 14.41 -4.40
CA LEU A 253 -8.98 15.64 -4.69
C LEU A 253 -7.49 15.52 -4.31
N ILE A 254 -7.18 14.97 -3.14
CA ILE A 254 -5.79 14.82 -2.66
C ILE A 254 -5.11 13.56 -3.19
N PHE A 255 -5.90 12.56 -3.59
CA PHE A 255 -5.44 11.23 -3.97
C PHE A 255 -4.32 11.20 -5.02
N PRO A 256 -4.37 11.97 -6.12
CA PRO A 256 -3.29 12.01 -7.11
C PRO A 256 -1.92 12.39 -6.50
N ALA A 257 -1.91 13.33 -5.55
CA ALA A 257 -0.68 13.76 -4.91
C ALA A 257 -0.11 12.66 -3.99
N PHE A 258 -0.97 11.98 -3.23
CA PHE A 258 -0.56 10.86 -2.38
C PHE A 258 -0.06 9.65 -3.19
N ILE A 259 -0.62 9.38 -4.39
CA ILE A 259 -0.07 8.36 -5.30
C ILE A 259 1.35 8.71 -5.72
N ILE A 260 1.60 9.97 -6.09
CA ILE A 260 2.95 10.41 -6.46
C ILE A 260 3.90 10.24 -5.27
N MET A 261 3.51 10.67 -4.07
CA MET A 261 4.33 10.48 -2.86
C MET A 261 4.60 8.99 -2.59
N ALA A 262 3.58 8.13 -2.71
CA ALA A 262 3.71 6.68 -2.57
C ALA A 262 4.70 6.07 -3.57
N MET A 263 4.72 6.55 -4.83
CA MET A 263 5.69 6.09 -5.84
C MET A 263 7.15 6.40 -5.46
N TYR A 264 7.39 7.56 -4.85
CA TYR A 264 8.72 7.95 -4.38
C TYR A 264 9.08 7.39 -3.00
N ALA A 265 8.11 6.79 -2.30
CA ALA A 265 8.28 6.27 -0.96
C ALA A 265 9.03 4.94 -0.96
N SER A 266 9.78 4.69 0.11
CA SER A 266 10.50 3.43 0.35
C SER A 266 10.01 2.83 1.66
N PRO A 267 8.97 1.97 1.63
CA PRO A 267 8.39 1.38 2.82
C PRO A 267 9.44 0.61 3.64
N VAL A 268 9.46 0.86 4.94
CA VAL A 268 10.33 0.18 5.90
C VAL A 268 9.49 -0.65 6.88
N PRO A 269 10.03 -1.75 7.45
CA PRO A 269 11.35 -2.33 7.18
C PRO A 269 11.45 -3.01 5.81
N VAL A 270 12.67 -3.11 5.25
CA VAL A 270 12.92 -3.82 3.98
C VAL A 270 12.60 -5.30 4.14
N ASP A 271 13.05 -5.89 5.24
CA ASP A 271 12.69 -7.24 5.68
C ASP A 271 12.03 -7.18 7.07
N PRO A 272 10.72 -7.47 7.19
CA PRO A 272 9.99 -7.51 8.46
C PRO A 272 10.48 -8.58 9.43
N TYR A 273 11.05 -9.68 8.91
CA TYR A 273 11.50 -10.81 9.71
C TYR A 273 12.95 -10.63 10.17
N SER A 274 13.75 -9.79 9.49
CA SER A 274 15.13 -9.45 9.87
C SER A 274 15.40 -7.93 9.79
N PRO A 275 14.83 -7.12 10.68
CA PRO A 275 14.88 -5.65 10.56
C PRO A 275 16.27 -5.02 10.81
N VAL A 276 17.13 -5.65 11.61
CA VAL A 276 18.40 -5.03 12.09
C VAL A 276 19.54 -5.15 11.10
N ASN A 277 19.58 -6.23 10.31
CA ASN A 277 20.67 -6.53 9.37
C ASN A 277 20.80 -5.48 8.25
N ASN A 278 19.75 -4.70 8.01
CA ASN A 278 19.73 -3.66 6.98
C ASN A 278 20.04 -2.25 7.50
N THR A 279 19.93 -1.99 8.80
CA THR A 279 20.27 -0.68 9.41
C THR A 279 21.76 -0.48 9.69
N THR A 280 22.51 -1.57 9.88
CA THR A 280 23.94 -1.53 10.25
C THR A 280 24.91 -1.58 9.08
N LYS A 281 24.45 -1.88 7.85
CA LYS A 281 25.30 -1.86 6.64
C LYS A 281 25.89 -0.48 6.30
N SER A 282 25.47 0.60 6.96
CA SER A 282 25.96 1.96 6.67
C SER A 282 26.91 2.56 7.72
N ARG A 283 27.27 1.87 8.82
CA ARG A 283 28.12 2.51 9.84
C ARG A 283 29.01 1.52 10.58
N ASN A 284 30.17 1.28 9.96
CA ASN A 284 31.44 0.82 10.54
C ASN A 284 31.43 -0.45 11.42
N THR A 285 32.51 -1.22 11.22
CA THR A 285 33.09 -2.25 12.10
C THR A 285 32.71 -3.68 11.73
N SER A 286 33.71 -4.31 11.12
CA SER A 286 33.93 -5.74 11.00
C SER A 286 34.04 -6.38 12.40
N ASP A 287 32.93 -6.76 13.01
CA ASP A 287 32.95 -7.89 13.95
C ASP A 287 31.56 -8.50 14.22
N HIS A 288 31.58 -9.82 14.40
CA HIS A 288 30.57 -10.69 15.02
C HIS A 288 29.35 -11.15 14.21
N THR A 289 29.40 -12.43 13.80
CA THR A 289 28.29 -13.39 13.62
C THR A 289 26.95 -12.82 13.15
N ASP A 290 26.58 -13.09 11.90
CA ASP A 290 25.28 -12.82 11.28
C ASP A 290 24.13 -13.61 11.95
N THR A 291 23.86 -13.38 13.23
CA THR A 291 22.69 -13.92 13.92
C THR A 291 21.49 -13.06 13.56
N ILE A 292 20.57 -13.61 12.77
CA ILE A 292 19.30 -12.98 12.44
C ILE A 292 18.52 -12.71 13.74
N LYS A 293 18.22 -11.44 14.01
CA LYS A 293 17.44 -11.00 15.16
C LYS A 293 16.01 -10.69 14.73
N HIS A 294 15.07 -11.53 15.15
CA HIS A 294 13.66 -11.35 14.88
C HIS A 294 13.03 -10.30 15.85
N PRO A 295 11.95 -9.63 15.45
CA PRO A 295 11.15 -8.78 16.34
C PRO A 295 10.65 -9.56 17.57
N SER A 296 10.42 -8.89 18.69
CA SER A 296 9.92 -9.52 19.91
C SER A 296 8.58 -10.25 19.65
N PRO A 297 8.37 -11.46 20.20
CA PRO A 297 7.11 -12.21 20.00
C PRO A 297 5.84 -11.49 20.46
N PHE A 298 5.96 -10.51 21.35
CA PHE A 298 4.83 -9.72 21.88
C PHE A 298 4.33 -8.63 20.92
N VAL A 299 5.13 -8.25 19.92
CA VAL A 299 4.73 -7.27 18.90
C VAL A 299 4.54 -8.04 17.59
N PRO A 300 3.31 -8.12 17.05
CA PRO A 300 3.07 -8.90 15.86
C PRO A 300 3.81 -8.32 14.66
N ILE A 301 4.51 -9.19 13.94
CA ILE A 301 5.18 -8.84 12.67
C ILE A 301 4.13 -8.50 11.60
N ARG A 302 2.99 -9.19 11.63
CA ARG A 302 1.88 -9.01 10.71
C ARG A 302 0.59 -8.79 11.47
N ILE A 303 -0.13 -7.72 11.15
CA ILE A 303 -1.49 -7.50 11.65
C ILE A 303 -2.46 -7.78 10.49
N PRO A 304 -3.32 -8.81 10.60
CA PRO A 304 -4.20 -9.22 9.51
C PRO A 304 -5.45 -8.33 9.39
N VAL A 305 -5.24 -7.03 9.14
CA VAL A 305 -6.27 -5.99 9.05
C VAL A 305 -7.31 -6.31 7.97
N PHE A 306 -6.89 -6.96 6.88
CA PHE A 306 -7.75 -7.29 5.74
C PHE A 306 -8.15 -8.77 5.71
N ALA A 307 -8.02 -9.51 6.82
CA ALA A 307 -8.39 -10.93 6.86
C ALA A 307 -9.83 -11.21 6.45
N ILE A 308 -10.77 -10.36 6.87
CA ILE A 308 -12.19 -10.49 6.50
C ILE A 308 -12.36 -10.34 4.98
N VAL A 309 -11.63 -9.41 4.38
CA VAL A 309 -11.63 -9.15 2.92
C VAL A 309 -11.12 -10.37 2.16
N LEU A 310 -9.99 -10.92 2.61
CA LEU A 310 -9.40 -12.12 2.03
C LEU A 310 -10.35 -13.32 2.17
N PHE A 311 -10.95 -13.52 3.34
CA PHE A 311 -11.89 -14.61 3.57
C PHE A 311 -13.13 -14.52 2.67
N ILE A 312 -13.74 -13.34 2.56
CA ILE A 312 -14.91 -13.13 1.70
C ILE A 312 -14.53 -13.35 0.23
N ASN A 313 -13.39 -12.83 -0.20
CA ASN A 313 -12.95 -13.05 -1.56
C ASN A 313 -12.68 -14.54 -1.84
N ASP A 314 -11.99 -15.24 -0.95
CA ASP A 314 -11.73 -16.68 -1.08
C ASP A 314 -13.04 -17.46 -1.14
N ALA A 315 -14.06 -17.05 -0.39
CA ALA A 315 -15.40 -17.62 -0.48
C ALA A 315 -16.04 -17.36 -1.87
N ILE A 316 -15.94 -16.14 -2.41
CA ILE A 316 -16.44 -15.80 -3.76
C ILE A 316 -15.73 -16.63 -4.82
N VAL A 317 -14.39 -16.69 -4.80
CA VAL A 317 -13.60 -17.49 -5.74
C VAL A 317 -13.96 -18.97 -5.63
N LYS A 318 -14.14 -19.49 -4.41
CA LYS A 318 -14.57 -20.87 -4.17
C LYS A 318 -15.95 -21.13 -4.77
N VAL A 319 -16.93 -20.26 -4.56
CA VAL A 319 -18.27 -20.39 -5.13
C VAL A 319 -18.25 -20.35 -6.67
N LEU A 320 -17.46 -19.45 -7.25
CA LEU A 320 -17.27 -19.39 -8.71
C LEU A 320 -16.59 -20.65 -9.25
N SER A 321 -15.61 -21.20 -8.54
CA SER A 321 -14.91 -22.43 -8.92
C SER A 321 -15.76 -23.70 -8.76
N VAL A 322 -16.68 -23.72 -7.80
CA VAL A 322 -17.60 -24.86 -7.58
C VAL A 322 -18.75 -24.83 -8.59
N ARG A 323 -19.16 -23.64 -9.04
CA ARG A 323 -20.18 -23.48 -10.09
C ARG A 323 -19.63 -23.70 -11.51
N GLY A 324 -18.30 -23.64 -11.68
CA GLY A 324 -17.60 -24.06 -12.89
C GLY A 324 -17.00 -25.45 -12.73
N HIS A 325 -17.77 -26.51 -13.01
CA HIS A 325 -17.24 -27.87 -13.08
C HIS A 325 -16.19 -27.99 -14.21
N SER A 326 -14.91 -27.72 -13.91
CA SER A 326 -13.74 -28.42 -14.48
C SER A 326 -12.42 -27.85 -13.93
N THR A 327 -11.59 -28.77 -13.44
CA THR A 327 -10.14 -28.70 -13.21
C THR A 327 -9.60 -27.90 -12.02
N GLY A 328 -9.17 -28.64 -10.99
CA GLY A 328 -8.39 -28.18 -9.84
C GLY A 328 -6.97 -27.73 -10.19
N ARG A 329 -6.82 -26.72 -11.06
CA ARG A 329 -5.52 -26.20 -11.51
C ARG A 329 -5.16 -24.82 -10.98
N ASN A 330 -6.09 -24.09 -10.36
CA ASN A 330 -5.85 -22.69 -9.98
C ASN A 330 -5.11 -22.48 -8.65
N ARG A 331 -5.26 -23.39 -7.67
CA ARG A 331 -4.58 -23.25 -6.37
C ARG A 331 -3.07 -23.50 -6.47
N ALA A 332 -2.67 -24.50 -7.27
CA ALA A 332 -1.27 -24.77 -7.58
C ALA A 332 -0.64 -23.70 -8.49
N PHE A 333 -1.43 -23.00 -9.30
CA PHE A 333 -0.92 -21.93 -10.16
C PHE A 333 -0.56 -20.69 -9.34
N SER A 334 -1.39 -20.27 -8.38
CA SER A 334 -1.09 -19.12 -7.51
C SER A 334 0.23 -19.31 -6.75
N ASP A 335 0.41 -20.46 -6.08
CA ASP A 335 1.63 -20.76 -5.33
C ASP A 335 2.86 -20.93 -6.25
N ALA A 336 2.69 -21.50 -7.45
CA ALA A 336 3.80 -21.66 -8.41
C ALA A 336 4.21 -20.33 -9.07
N THR A 337 3.25 -19.45 -9.41
CA THR A 337 3.58 -18.07 -9.81
C THR A 337 4.17 -17.27 -8.65
N GLU A 338 3.67 -17.46 -7.43
CA GLU A 338 4.17 -16.74 -6.25
C GLU A 338 5.64 -17.08 -5.98
N ASN A 339 6.00 -18.38 -6.01
CA ASN A 339 7.38 -18.87 -5.83
C ASN A 339 8.32 -18.49 -7.01
N ALA A 340 7.83 -18.55 -8.26
CA ALA A 340 8.64 -18.17 -9.43
C ALA A 340 8.87 -16.64 -9.51
N GLU A 341 7.92 -15.83 -9.06
CA GLU A 341 8.02 -14.37 -8.96
C GLU A 341 8.86 -13.92 -7.76
N GLU A 342 8.87 -14.68 -6.65
CA GLU A 342 9.70 -14.39 -5.47
C GLU A 342 11.19 -14.45 -5.81
N GLY A 343 11.61 -15.48 -6.55
CA GLY A 343 13.00 -15.63 -7.01
C GLY A 343 13.45 -14.56 -8.02
N THR A 344 12.53 -14.02 -8.84
CA THR A 344 12.86 -12.96 -9.82
C THR A 344 12.84 -11.55 -9.21
N MET A 345 12.03 -11.30 -8.17
CA MET A 345 11.97 -9.98 -7.52
C MET A 345 12.99 -9.79 -6.39
N GLU A 346 13.39 -10.82 -5.64
CA GLU A 346 14.49 -10.68 -4.67
C GLU A 346 15.78 -10.23 -5.37
N MET A 347 16.08 -10.81 -6.53
CA MET A 347 17.23 -10.43 -7.35
C MET A 347 17.15 -8.97 -7.87
N ASN A 348 15.95 -8.45 -8.10
CA ASN A 348 15.73 -7.06 -8.52
C ASN A 348 15.68 -6.06 -7.34
N THR A 349 15.22 -6.50 -6.17
CA THR A 349 15.18 -5.66 -4.97
C THR A 349 16.60 -5.37 -4.46
N PHE A 350 17.47 -6.38 -4.46
CA PHE A 350 18.90 -6.21 -4.15
C PHE A 350 19.65 -5.34 -5.16
N SER A 351 19.29 -5.38 -6.44
CA SER A 351 19.92 -4.51 -7.46
C SER A 351 19.37 -3.08 -7.50
N SER A 352 18.14 -2.84 -7.04
CA SER A 352 17.56 -1.49 -6.95
C SER A 352 18.07 -0.66 -5.75
N LEU A 353 18.68 -1.30 -4.74
CA LEU A 353 19.29 -0.63 -3.59
C LEU A 353 20.64 0.03 -3.90
N SER A 354 21.24 -0.23 -5.07
CA SER A 354 22.35 0.55 -5.58
C SER A 354 21.85 1.75 -6.40
N GLN A 355 21.51 2.86 -5.74
CA GLN A 355 21.32 4.14 -6.43
C GLN A 355 22.68 4.70 -6.89
N PRO A 356 22.84 5.12 -8.16
CA PRO A 356 23.93 6.01 -8.54
C PRO A 356 23.51 7.46 -8.23
N THR A 357 24.25 8.11 -7.34
CA THR A 357 24.10 9.53 -7.01
C THR A 357 24.39 10.39 -8.26
N ARG A 358 23.38 10.79 -9.02
CA ARG A 358 23.56 11.79 -10.09
C ARG A 358 23.55 13.20 -9.49
N ARG A 359 24.75 13.74 -9.30
CA ARG A 359 25.03 15.16 -9.05
C ARG A 359 24.53 15.98 -10.25
N PHE A 360 23.55 16.87 -10.04
CA PHE A 360 23.16 17.87 -11.03
C PHE A 360 24.35 18.82 -11.27
N LYS A 361 24.95 18.78 -12.47
CA LYS A 361 25.88 19.83 -12.95
C LYS A 361 25.04 20.94 -13.57
N ILE A 362 25.01 22.10 -12.90
CA ILE A 362 24.52 23.36 -13.46
C ILE A 362 25.59 23.84 -14.45
N ASN A 363 25.29 23.80 -15.75
CA ASN A 363 26.09 24.49 -16.75
C ASN A 363 25.70 25.98 -16.73
N SER A 364 26.54 26.82 -16.14
CA SER A 364 26.48 28.27 -16.36
C SER A 364 26.95 28.57 -17.78
N ARG A 365 26.02 28.92 -18.67
CA ARG A 365 26.35 29.50 -19.97
C ARG A 365 26.83 30.94 -19.73
N LYS A 366 28.14 31.18 -19.87
CA LYS A 366 28.68 32.54 -19.99
C LYS A 366 28.09 33.19 -21.24
N ARG A 367 27.57 34.41 -21.06
CA ARG A 367 27.45 35.41 -22.13
C ARG A 367 28.85 35.99 -22.30
N ASP A 368 29.38 35.88 -23.50
CA ASP A 368 30.26 36.88 -24.12
C ASP A 368 29.66 37.17 -25.50
#